data_AF-A0A4Y1RC50-F1
#
_entry.id   AF-A0A4Y1RC50-F1
#
_cell.length_a   1.000
_cell.length_b   1.000
_cell.length_c   1.000
_cell.angle_alpha   90.00
_cell.angle_beta   90.00
_cell.angle_gamma   90.00
#
_symmetry.space_group_name_H-M   'P 1'
#
loop_
_entity.id
_entity.type
_entity.pdbx_description
1 polymer ?
#
loop_
_entity_poly.entity_id
_entity_poly.type
_entity_poly.pdbx_seq_one_letter_code
_entity_poly.pdbx_strand_id
1 'polypeptide(L)'
;MAVSFLRYEVSDLCLAKPALRSLSASATVADALEALKTCEENFISVWDCNHPKTTRSLDAGQLCRCVGKVCMVDVICYLCKDDNLVSPSAALKAPVSAILSKIPGQVMHVEPSCSLLAAIDLILQGVQNLAKQQFKKKTTPKMHHHHLPQWPRVLLADTRRCSPISPQLNWPLLSIPAFSIDSLGIISTEILAINYHSSANSALQLISQSLCKQTSVAVVDSEGVLIGEISPFTLACCDESVAAAITTLSAGDLMSYIDCGGPPEHLVRVVMERLKERKLQGVLENYTLTSSSSYAHSLMSSSSDEESSVSPNTTLQPRSGRYSRSSSYSARMVRRAEAIVCHPKSSLVAVMIQAIAHRVNYVWVIEDDCSLVGIVTFSGMLKVFREHLETMA
;
A
#
# COMPACT_ATOMS: atom_id res chain seq x y z
N MET A 1 18.89 -6.52 -25.57
CA MET A 1 17.81 -6.46 -24.56
C MET A 1 17.77 -5.13 -23.79
N ALA A 2 18.91 -4.49 -23.48
CA ALA A 2 18.90 -3.12 -22.92
C ALA A 2 18.35 -2.06 -23.90
N VAL A 3 18.72 -2.14 -25.18
CA VAL A 3 18.27 -1.18 -26.23
C VAL A 3 16.76 -1.23 -26.49
N SER A 4 16.08 -2.34 -26.21
CA SER A 4 14.62 -2.43 -26.31
C SER A 4 13.92 -1.73 -25.13
N PHE A 5 14.56 -1.64 -23.97
CA PHE A 5 14.01 -0.95 -22.80
C PHE A 5 13.77 0.55 -23.08
N LEU A 6 14.69 1.17 -23.81
CA LEU A 6 14.64 2.59 -24.19
C LEU A 6 13.47 2.94 -25.13
N ARG A 7 12.77 1.94 -25.68
CA ARG A 7 11.64 2.15 -26.59
C ARG A 7 10.29 2.09 -25.89
N TYR A 8 10.24 1.70 -24.61
CA TYR A 8 8.97 1.63 -23.89
C TYR A 8 8.55 2.99 -23.34
N GLU A 9 7.24 3.21 -23.39
CA GLU A 9 6.58 4.40 -22.88
C GLU A 9 5.76 4.06 -21.62
N VAL A 10 5.39 5.09 -20.85
CA VAL A 10 4.53 4.93 -19.67
C VAL A 10 3.19 4.27 -20.03
N SER A 11 2.68 4.46 -21.26
CA SER A 11 1.48 3.76 -21.73
C SER A 11 1.60 2.24 -21.76
N ASP A 12 2.80 1.70 -21.93
CA ASP A 12 3.02 0.25 -21.99
C ASP A 12 2.88 -0.38 -20.61
N LEU A 13 3.24 0.36 -19.54
CA LEU A 13 2.99 -0.02 -18.15
C LEU A 13 1.50 0.01 -17.77
N CYS A 14 0.66 0.58 -18.63
CA CYS A 14 -0.76 0.80 -18.38
C CYS A 14 -1.67 -0.25 -19.03
N LEU A 15 -1.11 -1.19 -19.79
CA LEU A 15 -1.89 -2.20 -20.49
C LEU A 15 -2.56 -3.16 -19.50
N ALA A 16 -3.85 -3.44 -19.70
CA ALA A 16 -4.66 -4.37 -18.91
C ALA A 16 -4.81 -4.08 -17.40
N LYS A 17 -4.39 -2.91 -16.87
CA LYS A 17 -4.68 -2.56 -15.47
C LYS A 17 -6.12 -2.05 -15.30
N PRO A 18 -6.79 -2.38 -14.19
CA PRO A 18 -8.15 -1.91 -13.91
C PRO A 18 -8.19 -0.39 -13.73
N ALA A 19 -9.40 0.18 -13.84
CA ALA A 19 -9.61 1.58 -13.51
C ALA A 19 -9.43 1.78 -11.99
N LEU A 20 -8.67 2.81 -11.60
CA LEU A 20 -8.54 3.16 -10.20
C LEU A 20 -9.87 3.59 -9.60
N ARG A 21 -10.11 3.18 -8.36
CA ARG A 21 -11.17 3.78 -7.55
C ARG A 21 -10.76 5.21 -7.20
N SER A 22 -11.70 6.13 -7.34
CA SER A 22 -11.48 7.55 -7.07
C SER A 22 -12.41 8.07 -5.99
N LEU A 23 -11.89 9.00 -5.20
CA LEU A 23 -12.59 9.70 -4.14
C LEU A 23 -12.40 11.21 -4.32
N SER A 24 -13.43 11.99 -4.00
CA SER A 24 -13.33 13.46 -4.00
C SER A 24 -12.41 13.94 -2.88
N ALA A 25 -11.62 14.99 -3.12
CA ALA A 25 -10.85 15.67 -2.08
C ALA A 25 -11.73 16.25 -0.95
N SER A 26 -13.02 16.47 -1.22
CA SER A 26 -14.03 16.91 -0.24
C SER A 26 -14.71 15.76 0.51
N ALA A 27 -14.43 14.50 0.18
CA ALA A 27 -15.01 13.35 0.88
C ALA A 27 -14.46 13.26 2.31
N THR A 28 -15.13 12.46 3.14
CA THR A 28 -14.73 12.24 4.54
C THR A 28 -13.77 11.07 4.70
N VAL A 29 -13.08 11.02 5.84
CA VAL A 29 -12.26 9.85 6.21
C VAL A 29 -13.12 8.58 6.31
N ALA A 30 -14.38 8.68 6.73
CA ALA A 30 -15.33 7.57 6.72
C ALA A 30 -15.58 7.04 5.30
N ASP A 31 -15.80 7.93 4.32
CA ASP A 31 -15.98 7.54 2.91
C ASP A 31 -14.73 6.82 2.38
N ALA A 32 -13.54 7.32 2.73
CA ALA A 32 -12.28 6.68 2.37
C ALA A 32 -12.14 5.29 2.99
N LEU A 33 -12.48 5.14 4.28
CA LEU A 33 -12.42 3.87 5.01
C LEU A 33 -13.38 2.83 4.41
N GLU A 34 -14.63 3.19 4.16
CA GLU A 34 -15.62 2.29 3.52
C GLU A 34 -15.16 1.88 2.11
N ALA A 35 -14.63 2.85 1.36
CA ALA A 35 -14.14 2.59 0.03
C ALA A 35 -12.90 1.67 0.06
N LEU A 36 -12.00 1.80 1.05
CA LEU A 36 -10.82 0.94 1.20
C LEU A 36 -11.20 -0.49 1.57
N LYS A 37 -12.20 -0.68 2.43
CA LYS A 37 -12.71 -2.02 2.81
C LYS A 37 -13.23 -2.82 1.62
N THR A 38 -13.83 -2.12 0.66
CA THR A 38 -14.44 -2.72 -0.54
C THR A 38 -13.52 -2.65 -1.77
N CYS A 39 -12.33 -2.07 -1.65
CA CYS A 39 -11.37 -2.00 -2.75
C CYS A 39 -10.56 -3.30 -2.84
N GLU A 40 -10.34 -3.77 -4.06
CA GLU A 40 -9.36 -4.84 -4.35
C GLU A 40 -7.93 -4.30 -4.29
N GLU A 41 -7.77 -2.98 -4.39
CA GLU A 41 -6.49 -2.29 -4.28
C GLU A 41 -6.26 -1.79 -2.85
N ASN A 42 -4.99 -1.82 -2.40
CA ASN A 42 -4.61 -1.33 -1.08
C ASN A 42 -4.62 0.21 -0.95
N PHE A 43 -5.09 0.93 -1.98
CA PHE A 43 -5.16 2.39 -1.99
C PHE A 43 -6.31 2.90 -2.88
N ILE A 44 -6.66 4.17 -2.72
CA ILE A 44 -7.66 4.89 -3.52
C ILE A 44 -7.05 6.21 -3.97
N SER A 45 -7.34 6.60 -5.21
CA SER A 45 -6.90 7.89 -5.76
C SER A 45 -7.80 9.03 -5.28
N VAL A 46 -7.22 10.17 -4.91
CA VAL A 46 -7.96 11.36 -4.48
C VAL A 46 -7.88 12.44 -5.54
N TRP A 47 -9.03 13.04 -5.84
CA TRP A 47 -9.19 13.96 -6.96
C TRP A 47 -9.78 15.29 -6.51
N ASP A 48 -9.14 16.36 -6.95
CA ASP A 48 -9.70 17.71 -6.86
C ASP A 48 -10.33 18.09 -8.21
N CYS A 49 -11.63 18.40 -8.16
CA CYS A 49 -12.44 18.84 -9.28
C CYS A 49 -13.04 20.24 -9.02
N ASN A 50 -12.43 21.04 -8.13
CA ASN A 50 -12.89 22.40 -7.85
C ASN A 50 -12.71 23.28 -9.09
N HIS A 51 -13.83 23.64 -9.71
CA HIS A 51 -13.86 24.53 -10.86
C HIS A 51 -14.70 25.77 -10.54
N PRO A 52 -14.19 27.00 -10.78
CA PRO A 52 -15.00 28.20 -10.67
C PRO A 52 -16.12 28.16 -11.72
N LYS A 53 -17.38 28.38 -11.29
CA LYS A 53 -18.59 28.29 -12.13
C LYS A 53 -18.72 29.40 -13.18
N THR A 54 -17.74 30.28 -13.29
CA THR A 54 -17.82 31.53 -14.06
C THR A 54 -16.76 31.56 -15.16
N THR A 55 -17.06 30.94 -16.29
CA THR A 55 -16.88 31.52 -17.64
C THR A 55 -17.45 30.56 -18.68
N ARG A 56 -18.50 31.01 -19.39
CA ARG A 56 -19.07 30.35 -20.58
C ARG A 56 -18.11 30.48 -21.77
N SER A 57 -16.92 29.88 -21.69
CA SER A 57 -16.00 29.76 -22.82
C SER A 57 -15.89 28.30 -23.23
N LEU A 58 -16.21 28.03 -24.50
CA LEU A 58 -16.45 26.73 -25.12
C LEU A 58 -15.21 25.83 -25.33
N ASP A 59 -14.05 26.14 -24.73
CA ASP A 59 -12.79 25.41 -24.99
C ASP A 59 -12.14 24.73 -23.76
N ALA A 60 -12.84 24.60 -22.63
CA ALA A 60 -12.26 23.95 -21.45
C ALA A 60 -12.51 22.43 -21.45
N GLY A 61 -11.50 21.65 -21.85
CA GLY A 61 -11.32 20.31 -21.29
C GLY A 61 -11.11 20.45 -19.79
N GLN A 62 -12.19 20.44 -19.02
CA GLN A 62 -12.21 20.68 -17.57
C GLN A 62 -11.52 19.50 -16.85
N LEU A 63 -10.31 19.74 -16.35
CA LEU A 63 -9.42 18.69 -15.84
C LEU A 63 -9.55 18.55 -14.33
N CYS A 64 -10.28 17.53 -13.88
CA CYS A 64 -10.09 16.96 -12.54
C CYS A 64 -8.63 16.52 -12.40
N ARG A 65 -7.97 16.89 -11.31
CA ARG A 65 -6.56 16.55 -11.05
C ARG A 65 -6.47 15.55 -9.91
N CYS A 66 -5.76 14.45 -10.14
CA CYS A 66 -5.34 13.55 -9.06
C CYS A 66 -4.35 14.30 -8.16
N VAL A 67 -4.73 14.49 -6.90
CA VAL A 67 -3.94 15.22 -5.89
C VAL A 67 -3.21 14.29 -4.94
N GLY A 68 -3.51 12.99 -4.96
CA GLY A 68 -2.90 12.04 -4.04
C GLY A 68 -3.51 10.65 -4.14
N LYS A 69 -3.04 9.78 -3.26
CA LYS A 69 -3.69 8.52 -2.92
C LYS A 69 -3.76 8.37 -1.42
N VAL A 70 -4.72 7.58 -0.97
CA VAL A 70 -4.93 7.23 0.44
C VAL A 70 -4.98 5.72 0.55
N CYS A 71 -4.28 5.15 1.53
CA CYS A 71 -4.33 3.74 1.88
C CYS A 71 -4.82 3.54 3.32
N MET A 72 -5.06 2.29 3.71
CA MET A 72 -5.50 1.99 5.09
C MET A 72 -4.50 2.47 6.14
N VAL A 73 -3.20 2.46 5.82
CA VAL A 73 -2.15 2.94 6.73
C VAL A 73 -2.30 4.43 7.05
N ASP A 74 -2.69 5.26 6.07
CA ASP A 74 -2.94 6.69 6.30
C ASP A 74 -4.11 6.89 7.27
N VAL A 75 -5.16 6.08 7.13
CA VAL A 75 -6.33 6.10 8.02
C VAL A 75 -5.95 5.63 9.41
N ILE A 76 -5.22 4.51 9.54
CA ILE A 76 -4.75 3.97 10.82
C ILE A 76 -3.88 5.03 11.54
N CYS A 77 -2.87 5.58 10.87
CA CYS A 77 -1.98 6.58 11.46
C CYS A 77 -2.75 7.84 11.88
N TYR A 78 -3.76 8.25 11.10
CA TYR A 78 -4.62 9.37 11.46
C TYR A 78 -5.46 9.07 12.71
N LEU A 79 -6.10 7.90 12.78
CA LEU A 79 -6.92 7.51 13.92
C LEU A 79 -6.13 7.36 15.22
N CYS A 80 -4.84 7.04 15.13
CA CYS A 80 -3.96 6.90 16.30
C CYS A 80 -3.49 8.24 16.90
N LYS A 81 -3.82 9.40 16.30
CA LYS A 81 -3.48 10.71 16.89
C LYS A 81 -4.29 10.93 18.17
N ASP A 82 -3.68 11.55 19.18
CA ASP A 82 -4.28 11.74 20.51
C ASP A 82 -5.70 12.36 20.44
N ASP A 83 -5.89 13.43 19.68
CA ASP A 83 -7.19 14.09 19.51
C ASP A 83 -8.24 13.16 18.88
N ASN A 84 -7.81 12.31 17.95
CA ASN A 84 -8.67 11.39 17.21
C ASN A 84 -9.00 10.13 18.02
N LEU A 85 -8.12 9.72 18.95
CA LEU A 85 -8.39 8.65 19.91
C LEU A 85 -9.46 9.06 20.92
N VAL A 86 -9.50 10.33 21.32
CA VAL A 86 -10.54 10.84 22.23
C VAL A 86 -11.90 10.93 21.52
N SER A 87 -11.91 11.32 20.23
CA SER A 87 -13.14 11.43 19.44
C SER A 87 -13.04 10.79 18.05
N PRO A 88 -13.13 9.44 17.96
CA PRO A 88 -13.04 8.75 16.67
C PRO A 88 -14.16 9.15 15.69
N SER A 89 -15.35 9.48 16.22
CA SER A 89 -16.48 9.91 15.38
C SER A 89 -16.25 11.27 14.73
N ALA A 90 -15.53 12.19 15.38
CA ALA A 90 -15.12 13.46 14.79
C ALA A 90 -14.02 13.24 13.73
N ALA A 91 -13.04 12.38 14.04
CA ALA A 91 -11.97 12.01 13.10
C ALA A 91 -12.53 11.45 11.79
N LEU A 92 -13.52 10.56 11.86
CA LEU A 92 -14.16 9.97 10.68
C LEU A 92 -14.91 10.99 9.80
N LYS A 93 -15.42 12.09 10.39
CA LYS A 93 -16.10 13.16 9.66
C LYS A 93 -15.14 14.19 9.05
N ALA A 94 -13.86 14.15 9.40
CA ALA A 94 -12.86 15.04 8.84
C ALA A 94 -12.71 14.81 7.32
N PRO A 95 -12.31 15.84 6.55
CA PRO A 95 -12.08 15.68 5.12
C PRO A 95 -10.84 14.81 4.86
N VAL A 96 -10.83 14.10 3.74
CA VAL A 96 -9.69 13.26 3.30
C VAL A 96 -8.40 14.07 3.11
N SER A 97 -8.51 15.37 2.86
CA SER A 97 -7.35 16.27 2.84
C SER A 97 -6.59 16.34 4.18
N ALA A 98 -7.19 15.93 5.29
CA ALA A 98 -6.53 15.83 6.59
C ALA A 98 -5.54 14.66 6.69
N ILE A 99 -5.72 13.62 5.85
CA ILE A 99 -4.89 12.41 5.83
C ILE A 99 -4.01 12.30 4.58
N LEU A 100 -4.25 13.14 3.58
CA LEU A 100 -3.38 13.19 2.41
C LEU A 100 -1.97 13.68 2.78
N SER A 101 -0.97 12.96 2.29
CA SER A 101 0.42 13.39 2.36
C SER A 101 0.58 14.77 1.72
N LYS A 102 1.21 15.68 2.46
CA LYS A 102 1.46 17.06 2.04
C LYS A 102 2.80 17.22 1.31
N ILE A 103 3.48 16.11 0.99
CA ILE A 103 4.77 16.14 0.32
C ILE A 103 4.57 16.64 -1.12
N PRO A 104 5.10 17.82 -1.48
CA PRO A 104 4.95 18.36 -2.83
C PRO A 104 5.63 17.43 -3.83
N GLY A 105 5.04 17.27 -5.02
CA GLY A 105 5.62 16.47 -6.11
C GLY A 105 5.44 14.95 -6.01
N GLN A 106 4.78 14.43 -4.96
CA GLN A 106 4.56 13.00 -4.79
C GLN A 106 3.68 12.36 -5.90
N VAL A 107 2.80 13.16 -6.52
CA VAL A 107 2.02 12.79 -7.70
C VAL A 107 2.39 13.70 -8.86
N MET A 108 2.90 13.10 -9.93
CA MET A 108 3.19 13.82 -11.17
C MET A 108 2.28 13.33 -12.30
N HIS A 109 1.70 14.26 -13.04
CA HIS A 109 0.92 13.94 -14.23
C HIS A 109 1.85 13.90 -15.43
N VAL A 110 1.87 12.78 -16.14
CA VAL A 110 2.74 12.56 -17.30
C VAL A 110 1.91 12.20 -18.53
N GLU A 111 2.43 12.57 -19.70
CA GLU A 111 1.83 12.19 -20.97
C GLU A 111 1.95 10.68 -21.20
N PRO A 112 1.00 10.07 -21.93
CA PRO A 112 1.08 8.66 -22.33
C PRO A 112 2.41 8.26 -22.95
N SER A 113 2.97 9.15 -23.76
CA SER A 113 4.20 9.00 -24.55
C SER A 113 5.48 9.33 -23.77
N CYS A 114 5.37 9.61 -22.46
CA CYS A 114 6.55 9.79 -21.61
C CYS A 114 7.40 8.51 -21.66
N SER A 115 8.70 8.64 -21.93
CA SER A 115 9.59 7.48 -21.99
C SER A 115 9.78 6.86 -20.62
N LEU A 116 10.01 5.54 -20.57
CA LEU A 116 10.24 4.85 -19.31
C LEU A 116 11.52 5.34 -18.60
N LEU A 117 12.53 5.80 -19.37
CA LEU A 117 13.73 6.40 -18.82
C LEU A 117 13.41 7.71 -18.09
N ALA A 118 12.65 8.61 -18.72
CA ALA A 118 12.20 9.85 -18.07
C ALA A 118 11.35 9.56 -16.83
N ALA A 119 10.51 8.52 -16.86
CA ALA A 119 9.76 8.07 -15.70
C ALA A 119 10.65 7.60 -14.54
N ILE A 120 11.75 6.89 -14.82
CA ILE A 120 12.74 6.51 -13.79
C ILE A 120 13.38 7.75 -13.17
N ASP A 121 13.71 8.76 -13.98
CA ASP A 121 14.36 9.99 -13.51
C ASP A 121 13.45 10.76 -12.55
N LEU A 122 12.18 10.83 -12.89
CA LEU A 122 11.15 11.40 -12.02
C LEU A 122 11.04 10.63 -10.70
N ILE A 123 11.09 9.30 -10.74
CA ILE A 123 11.06 8.47 -9.52
C ILE A 123 12.29 8.72 -8.65
N LEU A 124 13.47 8.81 -9.25
CA LEU A 124 14.73 9.12 -8.55
C LEU A 124 14.73 10.54 -7.96
N GLN A 125 13.98 11.48 -8.56
CA GLN A 125 13.73 12.82 -8.01
C GLN A 125 12.69 12.84 -6.86
N GLY A 126 12.12 11.68 -6.49
CA GLY A 126 11.19 11.54 -5.38
C GLY A 126 9.71 11.45 -5.78
N VAL A 127 9.40 11.39 -7.08
CA VAL A 127 8.03 11.17 -7.55
C VAL A 127 7.62 9.72 -7.26
N GLN A 128 6.56 9.52 -6.48
CA GLN A 128 6.13 8.18 -6.10
C GLN A 128 5.02 7.63 -6.99
N ASN A 129 4.28 8.53 -7.64
CA ASN A 129 3.07 8.18 -8.36
C ASN A 129 3.03 8.95 -9.68
N LEU A 130 3.11 8.22 -10.78
CA LEU A 130 2.91 8.77 -12.12
C LEU A 130 1.45 8.59 -12.51
N ALA A 131 0.75 9.70 -12.71
CA ALA A 131 -0.65 9.74 -13.09
C ALA A 131 -0.76 10.04 -14.59
N LYS A 132 -1.45 9.17 -15.33
CA LYS A 132 -1.73 9.40 -16.75
C LYS A 132 -3.05 10.17 -16.92
N GLN A 133 -3.03 11.29 -17.63
CA GLN A 133 -4.26 11.92 -18.09
C GLN A 133 -4.74 11.27 -19.39
N GLN A 134 -5.86 10.53 -19.33
CA GLN A 134 -6.54 10.07 -20.54
C GLN A 134 -7.56 11.10 -21.01
N PHE A 135 -7.21 11.86 -22.05
CA PHE A 135 -8.18 12.63 -22.82
C PHE A 135 -8.96 11.68 -23.75
N LYS A 136 -10.23 11.41 -23.45
CA LYS A 136 -11.12 10.89 -24.50
C LYS A 136 -11.32 12.01 -25.52
N LYS A 137 -10.83 11.84 -26.75
CA LYS A 137 -11.29 12.66 -27.88
C LYS A 137 -12.82 12.51 -27.95
N LYS A 138 -13.54 13.63 -27.91
CA LYS A 138 -15.01 13.64 -28.03
C LYS A 138 -15.40 13.01 -29.37
N THR A 139 -15.84 11.76 -29.36
CA THR A 139 -16.74 11.24 -30.40
C THR A 139 -18.16 11.58 -29.92
N THR A 140 -18.74 12.64 -30.48
CA THR A 140 -20.14 13.05 -30.28
C THR A 140 -21.12 12.05 -30.93
N PRO A 141 -22.41 12.00 -30.54
CA PRO A 141 -22.90 10.97 -29.60
C PRO A 141 -24.14 10.23 -30.13
N LYS A 142 -24.62 9.21 -29.41
CA LYS A 142 -26.07 9.00 -29.19
C LYS A 142 -26.37 7.99 -28.09
N MET A 143 -27.49 8.29 -27.42
CA MET A 143 -28.31 7.49 -26.51
C MET A 143 -28.04 7.59 -25.01
N HIS A 144 -29.11 8.05 -24.35
CA HIS A 144 -29.31 8.29 -22.95
C HIS A 144 -29.14 7.03 -22.12
N HIS A 145 -28.19 7.03 -21.17
CA HIS A 145 -28.31 6.29 -19.92
C HIS A 145 -27.63 7.08 -18.79
N HIS A 146 -28.20 6.95 -17.60
CA HIS A 146 -27.96 7.75 -16.40
C HIS A 146 -26.50 8.17 -16.14
N HIS A 147 -26.32 9.46 -15.90
CA HIS A 147 -25.04 10.12 -15.61
C HIS A 147 -24.47 9.67 -14.26
N LEU A 148 -23.63 8.64 -14.27
CA LEU A 148 -22.54 8.54 -13.31
C LEU A 148 -21.41 9.48 -13.81
N PRO A 149 -20.81 10.33 -12.96
CA PRO A 149 -19.69 11.17 -13.38
C PRO A 149 -18.55 10.28 -13.86
N GLN A 150 -18.30 10.31 -15.16
CA GLN A 150 -17.33 9.46 -15.83
C GLN A 150 -15.94 10.05 -15.60
N TRP A 151 -15.27 9.61 -14.53
CA TRP A 151 -13.97 10.13 -14.13
C TRP A 151 -12.86 9.78 -15.13
N PRO A 152 -11.86 10.68 -15.32
CA PRO A 152 -10.66 10.36 -16.08
C PRO A 152 -9.98 9.14 -15.49
N ARG A 153 -9.67 8.14 -16.32
CA ARG A 153 -8.93 6.95 -15.90
C ARG A 153 -7.47 7.31 -15.72
N VAL A 154 -7.06 7.65 -14.49
CA VAL A 154 -5.64 7.61 -14.13
C VAL A 154 -5.28 6.18 -13.84
N LEU A 155 -4.12 5.82 -14.33
CA LEU A 155 -3.46 4.58 -14.02
C LEU A 155 -2.23 5.02 -13.24
N LEU A 156 -2.25 4.79 -11.93
CA LEU A 156 -1.07 5.01 -11.12
C LEU A 156 -0.13 3.86 -11.50
N ALA A 157 1.02 4.19 -12.08
CA ALA A 157 2.16 3.32 -11.89
C ALA A 157 2.53 3.43 -10.41
N ASP A 158 1.82 2.70 -9.55
CA ASP A 158 2.23 2.54 -8.17
C ASP A 158 3.48 1.67 -8.20
N THR A 159 4.61 2.20 -7.77
CA THR A 159 5.83 1.43 -7.54
C THR A 159 5.57 0.26 -6.57
N ARG A 160 4.54 0.31 -5.72
CA ARG A 160 4.10 -0.83 -4.86
C ARG A 160 3.45 -1.98 -5.64
N ARG A 161 3.02 -1.72 -6.87
CA ARG A 161 2.65 -2.75 -7.84
C ARG A 161 3.58 -2.60 -9.05
N CYS A 162 4.87 -2.87 -8.82
CA CYS A 162 5.55 -3.84 -9.66
C CYS A 162 4.86 -5.22 -9.51
N SER A 163 3.54 -5.31 -9.81
CA SER A 163 3.08 -6.47 -10.55
C SER A 163 4.04 -6.53 -11.73
N PRO A 164 4.72 -7.66 -11.98
CA PRO A 164 5.74 -7.73 -13.00
C PRO A 164 5.17 -6.97 -14.17
N ILE A 165 5.85 -5.88 -14.53
CA ILE A 165 5.63 -5.28 -15.84
C ILE A 165 5.60 -6.51 -16.73
N SER A 166 4.44 -6.70 -17.39
CA SER A 166 3.98 -7.96 -17.99
C SER A 166 5.13 -8.90 -18.34
N PRO A 167 5.02 -10.25 -18.26
CA PRO A 167 6.11 -11.18 -18.63
C PRO A 167 6.75 -10.99 -20.04
N GLN A 168 6.33 -9.97 -20.78
CA GLN A 168 6.92 -9.42 -22.00
C GLN A 168 7.99 -8.33 -21.78
N LEU A 169 8.02 -7.60 -20.65
CA LEU A 169 9.17 -6.78 -20.25
C LEU A 169 10.19 -7.69 -19.57
N ASN A 170 11.01 -8.35 -20.38
CA ASN A 170 12.28 -8.90 -19.94
C ASN A 170 13.14 -7.74 -19.45
N TRP A 171 13.01 -7.39 -18.16
CA TRP A 171 13.92 -6.45 -17.54
C TRP A 171 15.33 -7.00 -17.74
N PRO A 172 16.27 -6.25 -18.33
CA PRO A 172 17.61 -6.72 -18.63
C PRO A 172 18.46 -6.83 -17.36
N LEU A 173 17.92 -7.41 -16.28
CA LEU A 173 18.64 -7.73 -15.04
C LEU A 173 19.87 -8.60 -15.32
N LEU A 174 19.83 -9.39 -16.40
CA LEU A 174 20.94 -10.24 -16.85
C LEU A 174 22.17 -9.46 -17.36
N SER A 175 22.08 -8.14 -17.57
CA SER A 175 23.23 -7.35 -18.03
C SER A 175 23.94 -6.60 -16.91
N ILE A 176 23.36 -6.52 -15.70
CA ILE A 176 23.98 -5.83 -14.58
C ILE A 176 25.17 -6.68 -14.10
N PRO A 177 26.40 -6.13 -14.06
CA PRO A 177 27.54 -6.87 -13.56
C PRO A 177 27.28 -7.37 -12.14
N ALA A 178 27.75 -8.58 -11.83
CA ALA A 178 27.51 -9.28 -10.56
C ALA A 178 28.33 -8.69 -9.39
N PHE A 179 28.31 -7.37 -9.22
CA PHE A 179 28.91 -6.69 -8.09
C PHE A 179 28.08 -6.91 -6.82
N SER A 180 28.77 -6.94 -5.69
CA SER A 180 28.13 -6.99 -4.38
C SER A 180 27.45 -5.65 -4.07
N ILE A 181 26.39 -5.68 -3.26
CA ILE A 181 25.69 -4.47 -2.85
C ILE A 181 26.58 -3.53 -2.01
N ASP A 182 27.56 -4.07 -1.28
CA ASP A 182 28.57 -3.31 -0.55
C ASP A 182 29.54 -2.58 -1.50
N SER A 183 30.09 -3.29 -2.50
CA SER A 183 30.99 -2.67 -3.49
C SER A 183 30.31 -1.59 -4.34
N LEU A 184 28.99 -1.68 -4.51
CA LEU A 184 28.18 -0.68 -5.20
C LEU A 184 27.80 0.51 -4.31
N GLY A 185 28.04 0.44 -2.99
CA GLY A 185 27.70 1.50 -2.04
C GLY A 185 26.20 1.78 -1.94
N ILE A 186 25.34 0.78 -2.20
CA ILE A 186 23.88 0.98 -2.23
C ILE A 186 23.21 0.77 -0.88
N ILE A 187 23.95 0.27 0.11
CA ILE A 187 23.45 -0.03 1.45
C ILE A 187 23.21 1.30 2.17
N SER A 188 21.95 1.59 2.49
CA SER A 188 21.60 2.75 3.31
C SER A 188 21.62 2.39 4.78
N THR A 189 22.26 3.23 5.59
CA THR A 189 22.25 3.13 7.07
C THR A 189 21.14 3.95 7.72
N GLU A 190 20.35 4.70 6.94
CA GLU A 190 19.16 5.41 7.42
C GLU A 190 17.98 4.44 7.64
N ILE A 191 18.11 3.60 8.65
CA ILE A 191 17.11 2.60 9.03
C ILE A 191 16.04 3.23 9.92
N LEU A 192 14.78 2.93 9.62
CA LEU A 192 13.68 3.16 10.56
C LEU A 192 13.55 1.90 11.42
N ALA A 193 13.98 1.98 12.69
CA ALA A 193 13.95 0.85 13.61
C ALA A 193 13.26 1.21 14.94
N ILE A 194 12.64 0.21 15.56
CA ILE A 194 12.07 0.28 16.90
C ILE A 194 12.43 -0.98 17.70
N ASN A 195 12.70 -0.81 18.99
CA ASN A 195 12.93 -1.96 19.87
C ASN A 195 11.62 -2.75 20.11
N TYR A 196 11.73 -4.07 20.17
CA TYR A 196 10.63 -5.02 20.35
C TYR A 196 9.69 -4.68 21.52
N HIS A 197 10.25 -4.23 22.65
CA HIS A 197 9.49 -3.95 23.86
C HIS A 197 8.97 -2.50 23.92
N SER A 198 9.37 -1.62 23.00
CA SER A 198 8.88 -0.26 22.94
C SER A 198 7.38 -0.21 22.63
N SER A 199 6.69 0.83 23.11
CA SER A 199 5.28 1.03 22.77
C SER A 199 5.11 1.19 21.26
N ALA A 200 4.17 0.44 20.68
CA ALA A 200 3.84 0.56 19.25
C ALA A 200 3.41 2.00 18.87
N ASN A 201 2.81 2.74 19.79
CA ASN A 201 2.43 4.14 19.58
C ASN A 201 3.63 5.04 19.25
N SER A 202 4.81 4.74 19.81
CA SER A 202 6.05 5.48 19.49
C SER A 202 6.52 5.24 18.05
N ALA A 203 6.07 4.16 17.41
CA ALA A 203 6.36 3.85 16.01
C ALA A 203 5.52 4.67 15.02
N LEU A 204 4.49 5.40 15.43
CA LEU A 204 3.56 6.07 14.50
C LEU A 204 4.25 6.99 13.48
N GLN A 205 5.22 7.75 13.96
CA GLN A 205 6.01 8.62 13.09
C GLN A 205 6.89 7.80 12.15
N LEU A 206 7.49 6.70 12.63
CA LEU A 206 8.29 5.79 11.82
C LEU A 206 7.44 5.09 10.74
N ILE A 207 6.23 4.64 11.08
CA ILE A 207 5.28 4.02 10.15
C ILE A 207 4.89 5.02 9.07
N SER A 208 4.54 6.26 9.45
CA SER A 208 4.21 7.32 8.51
C SER A 208 5.37 7.67 7.58
N GLN A 209 6.59 7.73 8.13
CA GLN A 209 7.82 7.97 7.35
C GLN A 209 8.14 6.79 6.42
N SER A 210 7.97 5.55 6.87
CA SER A 210 8.22 4.35 6.07
C SER A 210 7.26 4.26 4.87
N LEU A 211 5.99 4.65 5.06
CA LEU A 211 5.02 4.76 3.98
C LEU A 211 5.46 5.78 2.91
N CYS A 212 6.01 6.92 3.34
CA CYS A 212 6.55 7.94 2.44
C CYS A 212 7.84 7.48 1.75
N LYS A 213 8.76 6.83 2.47
CA LYS A 213 10.01 6.30 1.90
C LYS A 213 9.81 5.01 1.09
N GLN A 214 8.58 4.46 1.07
CA GLN A 214 8.24 3.16 0.48
C GLN A 214 9.07 2.00 1.06
N THR A 215 9.33 2.07 2.36
CA THR A 215 10.08 1.10 3.16
C THR A 215 9.21 0.54 4.28
N SER A 216 9.82 0.07 5.37
CA SER A 216 9.18 -0.51 6.54
C SER A 216 9.92 -0.11 7.81
N VAL A 217 9.35 -0.43 8.97
CA VAL A 217 9.96 -0.20 10.27
C VAL A 217 10.52 -1.52 10.80
N ALA A 218 11.83 -1.63 10.93
CA ALA A 218 12.48 -2.80 11.51
C ALA A 218 12.14 -2.91 13.00
N VAL A 219 11.85 -4.12 13.47
CA VAL A 219 11.69 -4.45 14.88
C VAL A 219 12.93 -5.22 15.31
N VAL A 220 13.68 -4.64 16.26
CA VAL A 220 14.97 -5.19 16.74
C VAL A 220 14.94 -5.50 18.23
N ASP A 221 15.80 -6.40 18.69
CA ASP A 221 16.00 -6.65 20.12
C ASP A 221 16.91 -5.57 20.78
N SER A 222 17.41 -5.84 22.00
CA SER A 222 18.34 -4.94 22.69
C SER A 222 19.74 -4.92 22.07
N GLU A 223 20.12 -5.97 21.36
CA GLU A 223 21.43 -6.16 20.75
C GLU A 223 21.47 -5.68 19.29
N GLY A 224 20.34 -5.25 18.73
CA GLY A 224 20.22 -4.79 17.35
C GLY A 224 19.98 -5.91 16.34
N VAL A 225 19.64 -7.11 16.80
CA VAL A 225 19.24 -8.24 15.94
C VAL A 225 17.86 -7.98 15.37
N LEU A 226 17.71 -8.20 14.05
CA LEU A 226 16.43 -8.07 13.37
C LEU A 226 15.48 -9.21 13.77
N ILE A 227 14.38 -8.88 14.45
CA ILE A 227 13.33 -9.85 14.83
C ILE A 227 12.26 -9.93 13.73
N GLY A 228 11.94 -8.79 13.11
CA GLY A 228 10.93 -8.69 12.07
C GLY A 228 10.65 -7.24 11.70
N GLU A 229 9.44 -6.96 11.21
CA GLU A 229 9.10 -5.63 10.74
C GLU A 229 7.62 -5.25 10.94
N ILE A 230 7.36 -3.96 11.08
CA ILE A 230 6.03 -3.36 10.99
C ILE A 230 5.93 -2.69 9.62
N SER A 231 5.46 -3.45 8.63
CA SER A 231 5.39 -3.00 7.25
C SER A 231 4.09 -2.26 6.93
N PRO A 232 4.14 -1.10 6.25
CA PRO A 232 2.96 -0.47 5.67
C PRO A 232 2.20 -1.39 4.70
N PHE A 233 2.88 -2.37 4.08
CA PHE A 233 2.21 -3.34 3.22
C PHE A 233 1.30 -4.28 4.02
N THR A 234 1.79 -4.80 5.15
CA THR A 234 1.01 -5.63 6.07
C THR A 234 -0.14 -4.84 6.67
N LEU A 235 0.14 -3.64 7.18
CA LEU A 235 -0.88 -2.74 7.74
C LEU A 235 -1.96 -2.34 6.73
N ALA A 236 -1.62 -2.25 5.44
CA ALA A 236 -2.59 -1.93 4.39
C ALA A 236 -3.63 -3.05 4.17
N CYS A 237 -3.33 -4.27 4.58
CA CYS A 237 -4.25 -5.42 4.49
C CYS A 237 -5.17 -5.53 5.72
N CYS A 238 -4.86 -4.83 6.80
CA CYS A 238 -5.65 -4.82 8.03
C CYS A 238 -6.86 -3.88 7.93
N ASP A 239 -7.70 -3.87 8.96
CA ASP A 239 -8.76 -2.90 9.14
C ASP A 239 -8.36 -1.81 10.16
N GLU A 240 -9.27 -0.87 10.41
CA GLU A 240 -9.04 0.23 11.34
C GLU A 240 -8.89 -0.22 12.81
N SER A 241 -9.21 -1.48 13.16
CA SER A 241 -9.06 -2.00 14.53
C SER A 241 -7.60 -1.99 14.99
N VAL A 242 -6.66 -2.03 14.04
CA VAL A 242 -5.22 -1.93 14.32
C VAL A 242 -4.85 -0.61 14.99
N ALA A 243 -5.65 0.46 14.84
CA ALA A 243 -5.40 1.71 15.56
C ALA A 243 -5.47 1.52 17.09
N ALA A 244 -6.38 0.67 17.56
CA ALA A 244 -6.44 0.29 18.98
C ALA A 244 -5.22 -0.53 19.41
N ALA A 245 -4.77 -1.45 18.56
CA ALA A 245 -3.59 -2.26 18.81
C ALA A 245 -2.32 -1.40 18.91
N ILE A 246 -2.09 -0.47 17.96
CA ILE A 246 -0.95 0.46 18.00
C ILE A 246 -0.96 1.29 19.29
N THR A 247 -2.14 1.74 19.71
CA THR A 247 -2.29 2.56 20.92
C THR A 247 -1.91 1.79 22.19
N THR A 248 -2.15 0.48 22.24
CA THR A 248 -2.12 -0.31 23.49
C THR A 248 -0.97 -1.32 23.58
N LEU A 249 -0.44 -1.81 22.47
CA LEU A 249 0.53 -2.91 22.42
C LEU A 249 1.98 -2.42 22.39
N SER A 250 2.90 -3.36 22.65
CA SER A 250 4.32 -3.19 22.30
C SER A 250 4.53 -3.36 20.79
N ALA A 251 5.70 -2.98 20.27
CA ALA A 251 6.04 -3.17 18.86
C ALA A 251 6.05 -4.67 18.47
N GLY A 252 6.59 -5.53 19.34
CA GLY A 252 6.60 -6.98 19.16
C GLY A 252 5.21 -7.62 19.19
N ASP A 253 4.37 -7.18 20.13
CA ASP A 253 2.97 -7.63 20.19
C ASP A 253 2.19 -7.15 18.98
N LEU A 254 2.41 -5.90 18.53
CA LEU A 254 1.77 -5.39 17.31
C LEU A 254 2.18 -6.21 16.09
N MET A 255 3.46 -6.56 15.95
CA MET A 255 3.94 -7.41 14.86
C MET A 255 3.21 -8.76 14.83
N SER A 256 2.99 -9.34 16.01
CA SER A 256 2.23 -10.60 16.17
C SER A 256 0.71 -10.40 15.93
N TYR A 257 0.18 -9.23 16.27
CA TYR A 257 -1.23 -8.87 16.09
C TYR A 257 -1.61 -8.70 14.60
N ILE A 258 -0.69 -8.16 13.79
CA ILE A 258 -0.92 -7.87 12.36
C ILE A 258 -0.48 -9.00 11.42
N ASP A 259 -0.02 -10.14 11.95
CA ASP A 259 0.43 -11.27 11.13
C ASP A 259 -0.75 -11.86 10.31
N CYS A 260 -0.43 -12.56 9.21
CA CYS A 260 -1.39 -13.03 8.21
C CYS A 260 -2.42 -14.07 8.74
N GLY A 261 -2.28 -14.53 10.00
CA GLY A 261 -3.23 -15.41 10.68
C GLY A 261 -4.37 -14.68 11.41
N GLY A 262 -4.37 -13.34 11.41
CA GLY A 262 -5.27 -12.54 12.23
C GLY A 262 -4.78 -12.39 13.67
N PRO A 263 -5.38 -11.48 14.45
CA PRO A 263 -4.88 -11.15 15.78
C PRO A 263 -5.07 -12.31 16.77
N PRO A 264 -4.01 -12.71 17.51
CA PRO A 264 -4.12 -13.71 18.57
C PRO A 264 -5.14 -13.31 19.63
N GLU A 265 -5.97 -14.25 20.09
CA GLU A 265 -7.06 -13.96 21.05
C GLU A 265 -6.57 -13.29 22.34
N HIS A 266 -5.41 -13.70 22.84
CA HIS A 266 -4.85 -13.12 24.05
C HIS A 266 -4.50 -11.64 23.85
N LEU A 267 -4.00 -11.25 22.67
CA LEU A 267 -3.71 -9.85 22.35
C LEU A 267 -5.00 -9.04 22.19
N VAL A 268 -6.06 -9.60 21.60
CA VAL A 268 -7.38 -8.94 21.52
C VAL A 268 -7.90 -8.60 22.93
N ARG A 269 -7.78 -9.53 23.89
CA ARG A 269 -8.17 -9.29 25.29
C ARG A 269 -7.33 -8.19 25.93
N VAL A 270 -6.00 -8.24 25.74
CA VAL A 270 -5.07 -7.21 26.23
C VAL A 270 -5.41 -5.82 25.66
N VAL A 271 -5.73 -5.72 24.37
CA VAL A 271 -6.17 -4.46 23.74
C VAL A 271 -7.43 -3.94 24.43
N MET A 272 -8.45 -4.79 24.63
CA MET A 272 -9.70 -4.39 25.28
C MET A 272 -9.49 -3.92 26.73
N GLU A 273 -8.67 -4.61 27.51
CA GLU A 273 -8.35 -4.24 28.89
C GLU A 273 -7.61 -2.90 28.95
N ARG A 274 -6.55 -2.73 28.15
CA ARG A 274 -5.77 -1.49 28.12
C ARG A 274 -6.55 -0.29 27.60
N LEU A 275 -7.49 -0.47 26.68
CA LEU A 275 -8.39 0.60 26.26
C LEU A 275 -9.31 1.07 27.40
N LYS A 276 -9.83 0.14 28.22
CA LYS A 276 -10.64 0.45 29.41
C LYS A 276 -9.82 1.21 30.45
N GLU A 277 -8.61 0.74 30.74
CA GLU A 277 -7.69 1.39 31.69
C GLU A 277 -7.39 2.84 31.29
N ARG A 278 -7.20 3.08 29.98
CA ARG A 278 -6.93 4.41 29.42
C ARG A 278 -8.16 5.29 29.22
N LYS A 279 -9.36 4.81 29.57
CA LYS A 279 -10.64 5.53 29.42
C LYS A 279 -10.96 5.95 27.98
N LEU A 280 -10.49 5.19 26.98
CA LEU A 280 -10.72 5.45 25.56
C LEU A 280 -12.01 4.77 25.06
N GLN A 281 -13.14 5.14 25.67
CA GLN A 281 -14.42 4.48 25.46
C GLN A 281 -14.87 4.49 23.98
N GLY A 282 -14.67 5.60 23.27
CA GLY A 282 -15.03 5.71 21.85
C GLY A 282 -14.23 4.77 20.94
N VAL A 283 -12.95 4.53 21.25
CA VAL A 283 -12.11 3.57 20.51
C VAL A 283 -12.54 2.15 20.85
N LEU A 284 -12.84 1.87 22.12
CA LEU A 284 -13.30 0.56 22.59
C LEU A 284 -14.63 0.13 21.96
N GLU A 285 -15.60 1.04 21.83
CA GLU A 285 -16.88 0.77 21.19
C GLU A 285 -16.70 0.42 19.71
N ASN A 286 -15.91 1.21 18.98
CA ASN A 286 -15.58 0.95 17.58
C ASN A 286 -14.79 -0.36 17.40
N TYR A 287 -13.83 -0.64 18.29
CA TYR A 287 -13.05 -1.87 18.30
C TYR A 287 -13.95 -3.09 18.51
N THR A 288 -14.86 -3.03 19.48
CA THR A 288 -15.78 -4.13 19.76
C THR A 288 -16.71 -4.40 18.57
N LEU A 289 -17.21 -3.35 17.91
CA LEU A 289 -18.07 -3.47 16.72
C LEU A 289 -17.34 -4.12 15.53
N THR A 290 -16.10 -3.70 15.26
CA THR A 290 -15.28 -4.20 14.15
C THR A 290 -14.84 -5.63 14.41
N SER A 291 -14.24 -5.88 15.56
CA SER A 291 -13.77 -7.20 15.93
C SER A 291 -14.95 -8.20 16.04
N SER A 292 -16.17 -7.77 16.43
CA SER A 292 -17.42 -8.58 16.40
C SER A 292 -17.79 -9.15 15.05
N SER A 293 -17.48 -8.41 13.98
CA SER A 293 -17.65 -8.92 12.63
C SER A 293 -16.58 -9.94 12.25
N SER A 294 -15.36 -9.82 12.80
CA SER A 294 -14.23 -10.71 12.55
C SER A 294 -14.40 -12.07 13.24
N TYR A 295 -14.85 -12.12 14.50
CA TYR A 295 -14.99 -13.39 15.25
C TYR A 295 -16.13 -14.28 14.74
N ALA A 296 -17.17 -13.70 14.14
CA ALA A 296 -18.25 -14.48 13.51
C ALA A 296 -17.76 -15.25 12.27
N HIS A 297 -16.70 -14.77 11.61
CA HIS A 297 -16.13 -15.41 10.43
C HIS A 297 -15.07 -16.46 10.77
N SER A 298 -14.29 -16.31 11.85
CA SER A 298 -13.30 -17.30 12.29
C SER A 298 -13.93 -18.62 12.75
N LEU A 299 -15.14 -18.57 13.32
CA LEU A 299 -15.88 -19.77 13.76
C LEU A 299 -16.48 -20.59 12.61
N MET A 300 -16.60 -20.02 11.40
CA MET A 300 -17.14 -20.71 10.22
C MET A 300 -16.07 -21.45 9.39
N SER A 301 -14.78 -21.31 9.71
CA SER A 301 -13.68 -21.96 8.98
C SER A 301 -13.20 -23.28 9.59
N SER A 302 -13.94 -23.84 10.54
CA SER A 302 -13.68 -25.18 11.08
C SER A 302 -14.83 -26.12 10.74
N SER A 303 -14.87 -26.59 9.49
CA SER A 303 -15.83 -27.60 9.03
C SER A 303 -15.09 -28.68 8.25
N SER A 304 -15.10 -29.87 8.85
CA SER A 304 -14.52 -31.14 8.44
C SER A 304 -14.80 -31.53 6.98
N ASP A 305 -13.80 -32.15 6.36
CA ASP A 305 -13.88 -32.86 5.08
C ASP A 305 -14.91 -34.00 5.17
N GLU A 306 -15.94 -33.98 4.32
CA GLU A 306 -16.65 -35.19 3.88
C GLU A 306 -17.14 -34.94 2.44
N GLU A 307 -16.60 -35.73 1.51
CA GLU A 307 -16.95 -35.72 0.10
C GLU A 307 -18.40 -36.19 -0.10
N SER A 308 -19.24 -35.45 -0.83
CA SER A 308 -20.39 -36.03 -1.55
C SER A 308 -21.04 -35.10 -2.59
N SER A 309 -21.55 -35.77 -3.62
CA SER A 309 -21.89 -35.34 -4.98
C SER A 309 -23.21 -34.59 -5.21
N VAL A 310 -23.16 -33.64 -6.16
CA VAL A 310 -24.16 -33.17 -7.16
C VAL A 310 -25.63 -33.63 -7.03
N SER A 311 -26.57 -32.65 -6.93
CA SER A 311 -27.65 -32.44 -7.94
C SER A 311 -28.52 -31.20 -7.67
N PRO A 312 -29.13 -30.59 -8.72
CA PRO A 312 -29.76 -29.27 -8.69
C PRO A 312 -31.29 -29.36 -8.57
N ASN A 313 -31.89 -28.48 -7.77
CA ASN A 313 -33.21 -27.85 -8.01
C ASN A 313 -33.73 -27.22 -6.71
N THR A 314 -33.76 -25.90 -6.62
CA THR A 314 -34.89 -25.12 -6.07
C THR A 314 -34.66 -23.62 -6.20
N THR A 315 -35.66 -22.98 -6.80
CA THR A 315 -35.86 -21.53 -6.98
C THR A 315 -36.21 -20.84 -5.67
N LEU A 316 -35.42 -19.86 -5.20
CA LEU A 316 -35.85 -18.85 -4.21
C LEU A 316 -35.12 -17.50 -4.37
N GLN A 317 -35.94 -16.47 -4.62
CA GLN A 317 -35.87 -15.02 -4.33
C GLN A 317 -34.51 -14.32 -4.03
N PRO A 318 -34.27 -13.12 -4.59
CA PRO A 318 -33.08 -12.33 -4.30
C PRO A 318 -33.24 -11.59 -2.95
N ARG A 319 -32.80 -12.21 -1.85
CA ARG A 319 -32.50 -11.46 -0.63
C ARG A 319 -31.22 -10.67 -0.88
N SER A 320 -31.31 -9.35 -0.67
CA SER A 320 -30.22 -8.39 -0.58
C SER A 320 -29.21 -8.84 0.48
N GLY A 321 -28.27 -9.71 0.09
CA GLY A 321 -27.13 -10.13 0.89
C GLY A 321 -25.96 -9.22 0.54
N ARG A 322 -25.54 -8.40 1.50
CA ARG A 322 -24.28 -7.65 1.44
C ARG A 322 -23.15 -8.64 1.22
N TYR A 323 -22.67 -8.73 -0.02
CA TYR A 323 -21.45 -9.45 -0.38
C TYR A 323 -20.26 -8.66 0.19
N SER A 324 -19.98 -8.86 1.48
CA SER A 324 -18.76 -8.41 2.11
C SER A 324 -17.90 -9.64 2.38
N ARG A 325 -16.84 -9.80 1.57
CA ARG A 325 -15.72 -10.74 1.70
C ARG A 325 -16.09 -12.12 2.25
N SER A 326 -16.76 -12.95 1.43
CA SER A 326 -16.38 -14.36 1.43
C SER A 326 -14.93 -14.38 0.96
N SER A 327 -14.01 -14.79 1.84
CA SER A 327 -12.62 -15.01 1.52
C SER A 327 -12.54 -16.19 0.55
N SER A 328 -12.87 -15.94 -0.72
CA SER A 328 -12.56 -16.87 -1.81
C SER A 328 -11.05 -17.04 -1.82
N TYR A 329 -10.67 -18.22 -1.35
CA TYR A 329 -9.41 -18.91 -1.46
C TYR A 329 -8.95 -18.93 -2.92
N SER A 330 -8.39 -17.82 -3.36
CA SER A 330 -7.74 -17.72 -4.67
C SER A 330 -6.44 -16.95 -4.49
N ALA A 331 -5.35 -17.69 -4.42
CA ALA A 331 -3.97 -17.28 -4.68
C ALA A 331 -3.40 -16.07 -3.92
N ARG A 332 -4.02 -15.60 -2.83
CA ARG A 332 -3.30 -14.80 -1.83
C ARG A 332 -2.37 -15.76 -1.11
N MET A 333 -1.12 -15.83 -1.57
CA MET A 333 -0.07 -16.49 -0.81
C MET A 333 -0.13 -15.95 0.62
N VAL A 334 -0.53 -16.81 1.56
CA VAL A 334 -0.37 -16.59 3.00
C VAL A 334 1.13 -16.71 3.27
N ARG A 335 1.90 -15.75 2.77
CA ARG A 335 3.29 -15.59 3.18
C ARG A 335 3.21 -14.94 4.53
N ARG A 336 3.66 -15.66 5.56
CA ARG A 336 4.12 -15.07 6.81
C ARG A 336 4.90 -13.80 6.47
N ALA A 337 4.61 -12.69 7.15
CA ALA A 337 5.25 -11.40 6.90
C ALA A 337 6.69 -11.41 7.45
N GLU A 338 7.52 -12.33 6.95
CA GLU A 338 8.93 -12.41 7.31
C GLU A 338 9.68 -11.32 6.55
N ALA A 339 10.46 -10.55 7.29
CA ALA A 339 11.36 -9.54 6.75
C ALA A 339 12.32 -10.23 5.76
N ILE A 340 12.36 -9.74 4.53
CA ILE A 340 13.32 -10.28 3.56
C ILE A 340 14.71 -9.69 3.80
N VAL A 341 15.71 -10.57 3.83
CA VAL A 341 17.07 -10.22 4.23
C VAL A 341 18.09 -10.63 3.16
N CYS A 342 19.20 -9.91 3.15
CA CYS A 342 20.41 -10.21 2.38
C CYS A 342 21.64 -9.80 3.19
N HIS A 343 22.84 -10.09 2.67
CA HIS A 343 24.11 -9.77 3.30
C HIS A 343 24.88 -8.73 2.46
N PRO A 344 25.83 -7.97 3.03
CA PRO A 344 26.59 -6.96 2.29
C PRO A 344 27.28 -7.50 1.03
N LYS A 345 27.71 -8.78 1.07
CA LYS A 345 28.36 -9.48 -0.05
C LYS A 345 27.38 -10.06 -1.08
N SER A 346 26.07 -10.00 -0.85
CA SER A 346 25.06 -10.45 -1.81
C SER A 346 25.15 -9.63 -3.11
N SER A 347 24.96 -10.29 -4.25
CA SER A 347 24.98 -9.60 -5.55
C SER A 347 23.71 -8.78 -5.75
N LEU A 348 23.83 -7.63 -6.43
CA LEU A 348 22.66 -6.79 -6.73
C LEU A 348 21.56 -7.56 -7.48
N VAL A 349 21.93 -8.42 -8.42
CA VAL A 349 20.96 -9.25 -9.17
C VAL A 349 20.16 -10.15 -8.23
N ALA A 350 20.80 -10.78 -7.23
CA ALA A 350 20.09 -11.62 -6.26
C ALA A 350 19.10 -10.80 -5.42
N VAL A 351 19.53 -9.62 -4.94
CA VAL A 351 18.69 -8.69 -4.17
C VAL A 351 17.51 -8.18 -4.99
N MET A 352 17.71 -7.84 -6.26
CA MET A 352 16.64 -7.44 -7.18
C MET A 352 15.64 -8.58 -7.44
N ILE A 353 16.14 -9.81 -7.64
CA ILE A 353 15.28 -10.99 -7.81
C ILE A 353 14.44 -11.23 -6.55
N GLN A 354 15.02 -11.14 -5.35
CA GLN A 354 14.29 -11.25 -4.09
C GLN A 354 13.19 -10.18 -3.98
N ALA A 355 13.54 -8.92 -4.20
CA ALA A 355 12.59 -7.81 -4.14
C ALA A 355 11.40 -8.03 -5.11
N ILE A 356 11.67 -8.49 -6.33
CA ILE A 356 10.63 -8.79 -7.34
C ILE A 356 9.78 -10.01 -6.93
N ALA A 357 10.41 -11.10 -6.49
CA ALA A 357 9.72 -12.34 -6.10
C ALA A 357 8.78 -12.13 -4.90
N HIS A 358 9.21 -11.30 -3.96
CA HIS A 358 8.44 -10.93 -2.77
C HIS A 358 7.51 -9.74 -3.01
N ARG A 359 7.64 -9.04 -4.15
CA ARG A 359 6.88 -7.83 -4.51
C ARG A 359 7.04 -6.71 -3.48
N VAL A 360 8.26 -6.49 -3.04
CA VAL A 360 8.62 -5.44 -2.07
C VAL A 360 9.59 -4.45 -2.69
N ASN A 361 9.61 -3.25 -2.12
CA ASN A 361 10.41 -2.13 -2.59
C ASN A 361 11.73 -1.97 -1.83
N TYR A 362 12.11 -2.95 -1.01
CA TYR A 362 13.32 -2.90 -0.21
C TYR A 362 13.74 -4.30 0.24
N VAL A 363 14.99 -4.44 0.64
CA VAL A 363 15.54 -5.65 1.27
C VAL A 363 16.39 -5.22 2.47
N TRP A 364 16.22 -5.86 3.63
CA TRP A 364 17.05 -5.60 4.80
C TRP A 364 18.45 -6.22 4.62
N VAL A 365 19.47 -5.56 5.17
CA VAL A 365 20.85 -6.05 5.15
C VAL A 365 21.25 -6.41 6.56
N ILE A 366 21.65 -7.67 6.76
CA ILE A 366 22.10 -8.21 8.04
C ILE A 366 23.49 -8.80 7.94
N GLU A 367 24.20 -8.86 9.06
CA GLU A 367 25.45 -9.63 9.20
C GLU A 367 25.16 -11.08 9.59
N ASP A 368 26.22 -11.89 9.71
CA ASP A 368 26.14 -13.32 10.05
C ASP A 368 25.55 -13.59 11.44
N ASP A 369 25.59 -12.60 12.34
CA ASP A 369 24.98 -12.63 13.68
C ASP A 369 23.52 -12.13 13.70
N CYS A 370 22.93 -11.92 12.52
CA CYS A 370 21.59 -11.35 12.33
C CYS A 370 21.44 -9.88 12.80
N SER A 371 22.54 -9.18 13.11
CA SER A 371 22.51 -7.76 13.42
C SER A 371 22.09 -6.96 12.18
N LEU A 372 21.21 -5.99 12.38
CA LEU A 372 20.70 -5.13 11.31
C LEU A 372 21.72 -4.04 10.97
N VAL A 373 22.27 -4.08 9.76
CA VAL A 373 23.32 -3.13 9.33
C VAL A 373 22.87 -2.15 8.25
N GLY A 374 21.80 -2.46 7.51
CA GLY A 374 21.32 -1.55 6.48
C GLY A 374 20.01 -1.95 5.81
N ILE A 375 19.66 -1.17 4.79
CA ILE A 375 18.54 -1.44 3.89
C ILE A 375 18.94 -1.09 2.46
N VAL A 376 18.61 -1.96 1.51
CA VAL A 376 18.67 -1.67 0.08
C VAL A 376 17.26 -1.29 -0.38
N THR A 377 17.11 -0.09 -0.92
CA THR A 377 15.79 0.41 -1.38
C THR A 377 15.63 0.27 -2.89
N PHE A 378 14.37 0.26 -3.35
CA PHE A 378 14.03 0.26 -4.77
C PHE A 378 14.61 1.48 -5.50
N SER A 379 14.63 2.64 -4.85
CA SER A 379 15.31 3.83 -5.40
C SER A 379 16.81 3.59 -5.60
N GLY A 380 17.48 2.98 -4.61
CA GLY A 380 18.89 2.60 -4.72
C GLY A 380 19.15 1.60 -5.86
N MET A 381 18.31 0.57 -5.97
CA MET A 381 18.40 -0.40 -7.07
C MET A 381 18.14 0.24 -8.44
N LEU A 382 17.15 1.14 -8.54
CA LEU A 382 16.85 1.89 -9.76
C LEU A 382 17.98 2.83 -10.16
N LYS A 383 18.66 3.46 -9.19
CA LYS A 383 19.78 4.36 -9.45
C LYS A 383 20.92 3.62 -10.13
N VAL A 384 21.34 2.47 -9.59
CA VAL A 384 22.39 1.64 -10.22
C VAL A 384 21.95 1.16 -11.60
N PHE A 385 20.69 0.74 -11.73
CA PHE A 385 20.16 0.34 -13.03
C PHE A 385 20.19 1.48 -14.05
N ARG A 386 19.83 2.70 -13.64
CA ARG A 386 19.85 3.90 -14.47
C ARG A 386 21.26 4.26 -14.92
N GLU A 387 22.22 4.30 -14.00
CA GLU A 387 23.65 4.55 -14.30
C GLU A 387 24.19 3.50 -15.28
N HIS A 388 23.82 2.23 -15.11
CA HIS A 388 24.21 1.17 -16.03
C HIS A 388 23.62 1.35 -17.43
N LEU A 389 22.36 1.79 -17.55
CA LEU A 389 21.76 2.12 -18.84
C LEU A 389 22.49 3.26 -19.55
N GLU A 390 22.95 4.28 -18.82
CA GLU A 390 23.75 5.38 -19.38
C GLU A 390 25.09 4.91 -19.93
N THR A 391 25.75 3.95 -19.28
CA THR A 391 27.02 3.38 -19.79
C THR A 391 26.85 2.53 -21.05
N MET A 392 25.63 2.10 -21.38
CA MET A 392 25.32 1.26 -22.55
C MET A 392 24.71 2.04 -23.73
N ALA A 393 24.30 3.28 -23.51
CA ALA A 393 23.76 4.18 -24.54
C ALA A 393 24.91 4.94 -25.22
#